data_AF-A0A5N6MIH4-F1
#
_entry.id   AF-A0A5N6MIH4-F1
#
_cell.length_a   1.000
_cell.length_b   1.000
_cell.length_c   1.000
_cell.angle_alpha   90.00
_cell.angle_beta   90.00
_cell.angle_gamma   90.00
#
_symmetry.space_group_name_H-M   'P 1'
#
loop_
_entity.id
_entity.type
_entity.pdbx_description
1 polymer ?
#
loop_
_entity_poly.entity_id
_entity_poly.type
_entity_poly.pdbx_seq_one_letter_code
_entity_poly.pdbx_strand_id
1 'polypeptide(L)' 'MRTIRGSIWAKMSIQQRLQATRIRQKSYADKRRKPLEFEVRDRVTLKVSPWKGVVRFGKKGKLAPRYVGPFEIIE' A
#
# COMPACT_ATOMS: atom_id res chain seq x y z
N MET A 1 43.81 -9.10 -20.12
CA MET A 1 43.12 -10.39 -19.93
C MET A 1 42.26 -10.32 -18.67
N ARG A 2 40.94 -10.53 -18.74
CA ARG A 2 40.11 -10.64 -17.52
C ARG A 2 40.22 -12.08 -17.01
N THR A 3 40.69 -12.26 -15.77
CA THR A 3 40.83 -13.58 -15.16
C THR A 3 39.45 -14.18 -14.86
N ILE A 4 39.28 -15.47 -15.10
CA ILE A 4 38.02 -16.22 -14.90
C ILE A 4 37.45 -15.97 -13.49
N ARG A 5 38.33 -15.91 -12.49
CA ARG A 5 38.00 -15.65 -11.09
C ARG A 5 37.35 -14.27 -10.89
N GLY A 6 37.90 -13.21 -11.50
CA GLY A 6 37.37 -11.84 -11.39
C GLY A 6 35.96 -11.71 -11.99
N SER A 7 35.71 -12.39 -13.11
CA SER A 7 34.36 -12.45 -13.73
C SER A 7 33.33 -13.18 -12.87
N ILE A 8 33.74 -14.23 -12.13
CA ILE A 8 32.86 -14.97 -11.22
C ILE A 8 32.46 -14.09 -10.02
N TRP A 9 33.43 -13.38 -9.42
CA TRP A 9 33.15 -12.44 -8.32
C TRP A 9 32.21 -11.32 -8.74
N ALA A 10 32.41 -10.75 -9.94
CA ALA A 10 31.53 -9.73 -10.48
C ALA A 10 30.09 -10.26 -10.63
N LYS A 11 29.91 -11.44 -11.21
CA LYS A 11 28.58 -12.07 -11.36
C LYS A 11 27.89 -12.30 -10.02
N MET A 12 28.63 -12.80 -9.03
CA MET A 12 28.10 -13.08 -7.70
C MET A 12 27.64 -11.80 -6.98
N SER A 13 28.43 -10.72 -7.07
CA SER A 13 28.08 -9.43 -6.46
C SER A 13 26.81 -8.80 -7.06
N ILE A 14 26.61 -8.94 -8.38
CA ILE A 14 25.43 -8.44 -9.09
C ILE A 14 24.18 -9.22 -8.66
N GLN A 15 24.28 -10.55 -8.57
CA GLN A 15 23.18 -11.42 -8.14
C GLN A 15 22.74 -11.10 -6.70
N GLN A 16 23.69 -10.87 -5.78
CA GLN A 16 23.39 -10.49 -4.40
C GLN A 16 22.63 -9.17 -4.32
N ARG A 17 23.07 -8.15 -5.07
CA ARG A 17 22.40 -6.84 -5.11
C ARG A 17 20.99 -6.92 -5.72
N LEU A 18 20.83 -7.70 -6.78
CA LEU A 18 19.52 -7.95 -7.39
C LEU A 18 18.57 -8.65 -6.40
N GLN A 19 19.06 -9.67 -5.70
CA GLN A 19 18.26 -10.40 -4.72
C GLN A 19 17.84 -9.50 -3.54
N ALA A 20 18.76 -8.70 -3.00
CA ALA A 20 18.45 -7.75 -1.93
C ALA A 20 17.40 -6.72 -2.37
N THR A 21 17.50 -6.22 -3.60
CA THR A 21 16.53 -5.29 -4.18
C THR A 21 15.15 -5.93 -4.33
N ARG A 22 15.09 -7.19 -4.81
CA ARG A 22 13.84 -7.95 -4.96
C ARG A 22 13.15 -8.19 -3.61
N ILE A 23 13.90 -8.54 -2.58
CA ILE A 23 13.37 -8.74 -1.22
C ILE A 23 12.80 -7.41 -0.67
N ARG A 24 13.51 -6.29 -0.87
CA ARG A 24 13.04 -4.96 -0.45
C ARG A 24 11.75 -4.56 -1.16
N GLN A 25 11.68 -4.75 -2.47
CA GLN A 25 10.47 -4.49 -3.27
C GLN A 25 9.30 -5.36 -2.82
N LYS A 26 9.53 -6.66 -2.59
CA LYS A 26 8.51 -7.58 -2.08
C LYS A 26 8.00 -7.16 -0.71
N SER A 27 8.89 -6.76 0.21
CA SER A 27 8.50 -6.23 1.52
C SER A 27 7.61 -4.98 1.40
N TYR A 28 7.93 -4.05 0.49
CA TYR A 28 7.07 -2.88 0.28
C TYR A 28 5.71 -3.23 -0.31
N ALA A 29 5.65 -4.16 -1.26
CA ALA A 29 4.39 -4.61 -1.86
C ALA A 29 3.51 -5.37 -0.86
N ASP A 30 4.11 -6.22 -0.02
CA ASP A 30 3.38 -7.10 0.89
C ASP A 30 2.92 -6.39 2.18
N LYS A 31 3.59 -5.29 2.58
CA LYS A 31 3.22 -4.48 3.77
C LYS A 31 1.79 -3.92 3.76
N ARG A 32 1.12 -3.84 2.60
CA ARG A 32 -0.22 -3.24 2.44
C ARG A 32 -1.30 -4.25 2.01
N ARG A 33 -0.98 -5.56 2.00
CA ARG A 33 -1.90 -6.62 1.53
C ARG A 33 -2.70 -7.30 2.63
N LYS A 34 -2.56 -6.90 3.89
CA LYS A 34 -3.42 -7.43 4.96
C LYS A 34 -4.84 -6.90 4.75
N PRO A 35 -5.88 -7.75 4.74
CA PRO A 35 -7.23 -7.27 4.88
C PRO A 35 -7.34 -6.49 6.20
N LEU A 36 -8.06 -5.38 6.19
CA LEU A 36 -8.35 -4.64 7.40
C LEU A 36 -9.46 -5.40 8.11
N GLU A 37 -9.10 -6.16 9.13
CA GLU A 37 -10.03 -6.78 10.06
C GLU A 37 -10.44 -5.70 11.06
N PHE A 38 -11.74 -5.57 11.27
CA PHE A 38 -12.30 -4.63 12.23
C PHE A 38 -13.02 -5.42 13.32
N GLU A 39 -12.92 -4.95 14.56
CA GLU A 39 -13.68 -5.50 15.67
C GLU A 39 -14.96 -4.70 15.90
N VAL A 40 -15.96 -5.36 16.50
CA VAL A 40 -17.17 -4.68 16.98
C VAL A 40 -16.74 -3.60 17.97
N ARG A 41 -17.31 -2.39 17.85
CA ARG A 41 -16.93 -1.15 18.56
C ARG A 41 -15.73 -0.36 18.01
N ASP A 42 -15.08 -0.82 16.94
CA ASP A 42 -14.09 0.02 16.26
C ASP A 42 -14.74 1.23 15.60
N ARG A 43 -14.04 2.38 15.64
CA ARG A 43 -14.45 3.61 14.99
C ARG A 43 -13.84 3.72 13.59
N VAL A 44 -14.65 3.48 12.58
CA VAL A 44 -14.23 3.50 11.18
C VAL A 44 -14.76 4.71 10.42
N THR A 45 -14.04 5.13 9.38
CA THR A 45 -14.49 6.20 8.49
C THR A 45 -14.93 5.62 7.16
N LEU A 46 -16.10 6.05 6.68
CA LEU A 46 -16.68 5.51 5.44
C LEU A 46 -16.17 6.30 4.24
N LYS A 47 -15.56 5.62 3.27
CA LYS A 47 -15.09 6.23 2.02
C LYS A 47 -16.27 6.55 1.10
N VAL A 48 -16.36 7.80 0.65
CA VAL A 48 -17.42 8.26 -0.26
C VAL A 48 -17.07 7.85 -1.70
N SER A 49 -17.98 7.12 -2.36
CA SER A 49 -17.82 6.79 -3.79
C SER A 49 -18.15 8.02 -4.66
N PRO A 50 -17.36 8.33 -5.72
CA PRO A 50 -17.62 9.50 -6.55
C PRO A 50 -18.87 9.39 -7.43
N TRP A 51 -19.31 8.16 -7.71
CA TRP A 51 -20.34 7.82 -8.71
C TRP A 51 -21.76 7.75 -8.14
N LYS A 52 -21.92 7.43 -6.86
CA LYS A 52 -23.23 7.40 -6.22
C LYS A 52 -23.59 8.86 -5.89
N GLY A 53 -24.33 9.50 -6.79
CA GLY A 53 -24.76 10.89 -6.77
C GLY A 53 -25.71 11.26 -5.62
N VAL A 54 -25.39 10.86 -4.40
CA VAL A 54 -26.13 11.19 -3.19
C VAL A 54 -25.22 12.04 -2.32
N VAL A 55 -25.48 13.34 -2.37
CA VAL A 55 -25.09 14.36 -1.39
C VAL A 55 -23.63 14.32 -0.97
N ARG A 56 -22.76 14.94 -1.78
CA ARG A 56 -21.50 15.49 -1.26
C ARG A 56 -21.86 16.51 -0.20
N PHE A 57 -21.74 16.13 1.08
CA PHE A 57 -22.02 16.98 2.23
C PHE A 57 -21.57 18.42 2.00
N GLY A 58 -22.54 19.35 1.92
CA GLY A 58 -22.43 20.80 2.05
C GLY A 58 -21.55 21.59 1.05
N LYS A 59 -20.53 21.02 0.40
CA LYS A 59 -19.61 21.78 -0.46
C LYS A 59 -19.20 20.98 -1.70
N LYS A 60 -19.83 21.31 -2.84
CA LYS A 60 -19.37 20.92 -4.18
C LYS A 60 -18.20 21.81 -4.58
N GLY A 61 -16.99 21.47 -4.13
CA GLY A 61 -15.77 22.20 -4.46
C GLY A 61 -14.56 21.28 -4.57
N LYS A 62 -13.49 21.77 -5.19
CA LYS A 62 -12.16 21.20 -5.00
C LYS A 62 -11.92 21.18 -3.48
N LEU A 63 -11.56 20.03 -2.90
CA LEU A 63 -11.42 19.77 -1.45
C LEU A 63 -12.66 19.25 -0.68
N ALA A 64 -13.69 18.72 -1.35
CA ALA A 64 -14.74 17.96 -0.65
C ALA A 64 -14.15 16.76 0.13
N PRO A 65 -14.62 16.47 1.36
CA PRO A 65 -14.13 15.35 2.16
C PRO A 65 -14.41 14.02 1.45
N ARG A 66 -13.40 13.13 1.44
CA ARG A 66 -13.50 11.77 0.85
C ARG A 66 -14.00 10.72 1.84
N TYR A 67 -14.13 11.09 3.10
CA TYR A 67 -14.50 10.21 4.20
C TYR A 67 -15.62 10.86 5.04
N VAL A 68 -16.60 10.06 5.44
CA VAL A 68 -17.67 10.43 6.37
C VAL A 68 -17.21 10.06 7.79
N GLY A 69 -17.72 10.76 8.80
CA GLY A 69 -17.28 10.72 10.21
C GLY A 69 -17.14 9.33 10.85
N PRO A 70 -16.68 9.26 12.10
CA PRO A 70 -16.46 7.99 12.78
C PRO A 70 -17.79 7.29 13.04
N PHE A 71 -17.94 6.07 12.54
CA PHE A 71 -19.04 5.16 12.83
C PHE A 71 -18.54 4.01 13.68
N GLU A 72 -19.37 3.53 14.60
CA GLU A 72 -19.10 2.33 15.38
C GLU A 72 -19.65 1.12 14.62
N ILE A 73 -18.84 0.07 14.52
CA ILE A 73 -19.29 -1.22 13.94
C ILE A 73 -20.13 -1.92 15.01
N ILE A 74 -21.38 -2.19 14.66
CA ILE A 74 -22.40 -2.73 15.58
C ILE A 74 -22.38 -4.27 15.58
N GLU A 75 -22.00 -4.90 14.47
CA GLU A 75 -21.99 -6.37 14.29
C GLU A 75 -20.98 -6.79 13.21
#